data_AF-A0A3D6DGI9-F1
#
_entry.id   AF-A0A3D6DGI9-F1
#
_cell.length_a   1.000
_cell.length_b   1.000
_cell.length_c   1.000
_cell.angle_alpha   90.00
_cell.angle_beta   90.00
_cell.angle_gamma   90.00
#
_symmetry.space_group_name_H-M   'P 1'
#
loop_
_entity.id
_entity.type
_entity.pdbx_description
1 polymer ?
#
loop_
_entity_poly.entity_id
_entity_poly.type
_entity_poly.pdbx_seq_one_letter_code
_entity_poly.pdbx_strand_id
1 'polypeptide(L)' 'MYDIIDLNSRKVAELRDIAKELNIARTDKLKKQELVYAILDEQALTTSAKAKADGDDGDKKESSK' A
#
# COMPACT_ATOMS: atom_id res chain seq x y z
N MET A 1 4.08 2.37 6.97
CA MET A 1 4.40 1.62 5.74
C MET A 1 5.13 0.38 6.20
N TYR A 2 4.69 -0.81 5.79
CA TYR A 2 5.39 -2.05 6.14
C TYR A 2 6.48 -2.29 5.11
N ASP A 3 7.58 -2.91 5.50
CA ASP A 3 8.62 -3.32 4.55
C ASP A 3 8.63 -4.84 4.32
N ILE A 4 9.36 -5.26 3.29
CA ILE A 4 9.45 -6.67 2.91
C ILE A 4 10.06 -7.54 4.03
N ILE A 5 10.93 -6.99 4.88
CA ILE A 5 11.63 -7.73 5.95
C ILE A 5 10.68 -7.95 7.13
N ASP A 6 9.96 -6.89 7.54
CA ASP A 6 8.93 -6.89 8.56
C ASP A 6 7.81 -7.88 8.21
N LEU A 7 7.28 -7.79 6.98
CA LEU A 7 6.20 -8.66 6.53
C LEU A 7 6.65 -10.14 6.47
N ASN A 8 7.88 -10.40 6.02
CA ASN A 8 8.42 -11.77 6.00
C ASN A 8 8.65 -12.34 7.40
N SER A 9 8.87 -11.49 8.41
CA SER A 9 9.09 -11.93 9.79
C SER A 9 7.80 -12.20 10.56
N ARG A 10 6.65 -11.69 10.09
CA ARG A 10 5.33 -11.88 10.72
C ARG A 10 4.73 -13.26 10.50
N LYS A 11 3.80 -13.65 11.38
CA LYS A 11 3.00 -14.87 11.21
C LYS A 11 1.94 -14.66 10.13
N VAL A 12 1.50 -15.77 9.53
CA VAL A 12 0.44 -15.75 8.49
C VAL A 12 -0.86 -15.15 9.02
N ALA A 13 -1.21 -15.39 10.29
CA ALA A 13 -2.39 -14.78 10.92
C ALA A 13 -2.29 -13.25 10.94
N GLU A 14 -1.16 -12.71 11.41
CA GLU A 14 -0.92 -11.26 11.43
C GLU A 14 -0.95 -10.64 10.03
N LEU A 15 -0.36 -11.32 9.04
CA LEU A 15 -0.42 -10.87 7.64
C LEU A 15 -1.85 -10.84 7.11
N ARG A 16 -2.70 -11.79 7.51
CA ARG A 16 -4.12 -11.78 7.11
C ARG A 16 -4.88 -10.63 7.75
N ASP A 17 -4.59 -10.31 8.99
CA ASP A 17 -5.24 -9.20 9.68
C ASP A 17 -4.84 -7.86 9.06
N ILE A 18 -3.56 -7.65 8.78
CA ILE A 18 -3.06 -6.48 8.03
C ILE A 18 -3.73 -6.39 6.64
N ALA A 19 -3.79 -7.51 5.92
CA ALA A 19 -4.39 -7.53 4.58
C ALA A 19 -5.89 -7.20 4.61
N LYS A 20 -6.63 -7.61 5.66
CA LYS A 20 -8.03 -7.22 5.86
C LYS A 20 -8.17 -5.73 6.18
N GLU A 21 -7.28 -5.16 7.00
CA GLU A 21 -7.27 -3.71 7.28
C GLU A 21 -7.04 -2.90 5.99
N LEU A 22 -6.27 -3.43 5.05
CA LEU A 22 -6.05 -2.85 3.73
C LEU A 22 -7.13 -3.22 2.69
N ASN A 23 -8.24 -3.85 3.10
CA ASN A 23 -9.34 -4.30 2.23
C ASN A 23 -8.93 -5.26 1.10
N ILE A 24 -7.84 -6.01 1.27
CA ILE A 24 -7.42 -7.03 0.31
C ILE A 24 -8.40 -8.21 0.40
N ALA A 25 -8.99 -8.58 -0.73
CA ALA A 25 -9.97 -9.66 -0.78
C ALA A 25 -9.31 -11.06 -0.77
N ARG A 26 -10.06 -12.07 -0.30
CA ARG A 26 -9.67 -13.50 -0.38
C ARG A 26 -8.34 -13.82 0.30
N THR A 27 -7.97 -13.07 1.35
CA THR A 27 -6.77 -13.29 2.18
C THR A 27 -6.64 -14.73 2.66
N ASP A 28 -7.77 -15.42 2.81
CA ASP A 28 -7.78 -16.78 3.32
C ASP A 28 -7.21 -17.83 2.37
N LYS A 29 -7.20 -17.52 1.07
CA LYS A 29 -6.68 -18.40 0.01
C LYS A 29 -5.22 -18.12 -0.31
N LEU A 30 -4.69 -16.99 0.17
CA LEU A 30 -3.33 -16.55 -0.12
C LEU A 30 -2.32 -17.23 0.81
N LYS A 31 -1.22 -17.69 0.21
CA LYS A 31 -0.03 -18.17 0.93
C LYS A 31 0.74 -16.98 1.51
N LYS A 32 1.69 -17.26 2.41
CA LYS A 32 2.49 -16.22 3.08
C LYS A 32 3.12 -15.22 2.10
N GLN A 33 3.82 -15.70 1.08
CA GLN A 33 4.46 -14.83 0.09
C GLN A 33 3.42 -14.00 -0.67
N GLU A 34 2.29 -14.58 -1.06
CA GLU A 34 1.21 -13.87 -1.75
C GLU A 34 0.59 -12.78 -0.88
N LEU A 35 0.42 -13.02 0.43
CA LEU A 35 -0.01 -12.00 1.39
C LEU A 35 0.99 -10.86 1.49
N VAL A 36 2.29 -11.17 1.60
CA VAL A 36 3.36 -10.17 1.66
C VAL A 36 3.33 -9.27 0.43
N TYR A 37 3.27 -9.85 -0.77
CA TYR A 37 3.22 -9.09 -2.01
C TYR A 37 1.93 -8.28 -2.17
N ALA A 38 0.78 -8.85 -1.84
CA ALA A 38 -0.50 -8.14 -1.93
C ALA A 38 -0.55 -6.92 -0.99
N ILE A 39 0.01 -7.03 0.22
CA ILE A 39 0.09 -5.92 1.17
C ILE A 39 0.99 -4.80 0.62
N LEU A 40 2.16 -5.14 0.08
CA LEU A 40 3.07 -4.16 -0.51
C LEU A 40 2.46 -3.46 -1.71
N ASP A 41 1.74 -4.20 -2.56
CA ASP A 41 1.05 -3.67 -3.73
C ASP A 41 -0.04 -2.66 -3.32
N GLU A 42 -0.89 -3.01 -2.36
CA GLU A 42 -1.91 -2.07 -1.87
C GLU A 42 -1.30 -0.83 -1.20
N GLN A 43 -0.21 -1.01 -0.45
CA GLN A 43 0.51 0.12 0.11
C GLN A 43 1.05 1.04 -0.98
N ALA A 44 1.59 0.50 -2.07
CA ALA A 44 2.05 1.29 -3.20
C ALA A 44 0.89 2.05 -3.88
N LEU A 45 -0.26 1.42 -4.06
CA LEU A 45 -1.46 2.05 -4.64
C LEU A 45 -2.02 3.17 -3.75
N THR A 46 -2.16 2.91 -2.45
CA THR A 46 -2.68 3.88 -1.47
C THR A 46 -1.71 5.05 -1.27
N THR A 47 -0.40 4.80 -1.19
CA THR A 47 0.60 5.88 -1.09
C THR A 47 0.66 6.72 -2.35
N SER A 48 0.50 6.12 -3.54
CA SER A 48 0.42 6.83 -4.82
C SER A 48 -0.86 7.67 -4.96
N ALA A 49 -1.95 7.24 -4.34
CA ALA A 49 -3.19 8.02 -4.26
C ALA A 49 -3.05 9.22 -3.31
N LYS A 50 -2.35 9.04 -2.17
CA LYS A 50 -2.09 10.10 -1.19
C LYS A 50 -1.08 11.14 -1.70
N ALA A 51 -0.06 10.71 -2.44
CA ALA A 51 0.91 11.63 -3.07
C ALA A 51 0.27 12.57 -4.11
N LYS A 52 -0.90 12.23 -4.67
CA LYS A 52 -1.67 13.12 -5.54
C LYS A 52 -2.58 14.10 -4.79
N ALA A 53 -2.79 13.91 -3.48
CA ALA A 53 -3.61 14.80 -2.66
C ALA A 53 -2.77 15.85 -1.90
N ASP A 54 -1.48 15.58 -1.67
CA ASP A 54 -0.54 16.48 -0.98
C ASP A 54 0.44 17.20 -1.95
N GLY A 55 0.10 17.27 -3.25
CA GLY A 55 0.97 17.80 -4.31
C GLY A 55 0.30 18.80 -5.27
N ASP A 56 -0.79 19.46 -4.86
CA ASP A 56 -1.38 20.60 -5.58
C ASP A 56 -1.48 21.82 -4.64
N ASP A 57 -0.33 22.32 -4.20
CA ASP A 57 -0.19 23.74 -3.86
C ASP A 57 1.20 24.20 -4.30
N GLY A 58 1.24 24.91 -5.44
CA GLY A 58 2.43 25.60 -5.95
C GLY A 58 3.02 25.07 -7.25
N ASP A 59 2.33 25.26 -8.38
CA ASP A 59 2.81 26.22 -9.39
C ASP A 59 1.77 26.36 -10.51
N LYS A 60 1.02 27.46 -10.46
CA LYS A 60 0.16 27.88 -11.57
C LYS A 60 0.27 29.39 -11.71
N LYS A 61 1.45 29.92 -12.08
CA LYS A 61 1.52 31.24 -12.73
C LYS A 61 2.86 31.57 -13.41
N GLU A 62 2.98 31.23 -14.69
CA GLU A 62 3.53 32.18 -15.68
C GLU A 62 2.90 31.86 -17.05
N SER A 63 1.76 32.46 -17.39
CA SER A 63 1.64 33.77 -18.05
C SER A 63 2.49 33.90 -19.33
N SER A 64 1.82 33.64 -20.46
CA SER A 64 1.64 34.62 -21.54
C SER A 64 2.90 35.14 -22.25
N LYS A 65 3.15 34.69 -23.48
CA LYS A 65 3.10 35.55 -24.68
C LYS A 65 3.12 34.74 -25.97
#